data_AF-A0A7J7DAS0-F1
#
_entry.id   AF-A0A7J7DAS0-F1
#
_cell.length_a   1.000
_cell.length_b   1.000
_cell.length_c   1.000
_cell.angle_alpha   90.00
_cell.angle_beta   90.00
_cell.angle_gamma   90.00
#
_symmetry.space_group_name_H-M   'P 1'
#
loop_
_entity.id
_entity.type
_entity.pdbx_description
1 polymer ?
#
loop_
_entity_poly.entity_id
_entity_poly.type
_entity_poly.pdbx_seq_one_letter_code
_entity_poly.pdbx_strand_id
1 'polypeptide(L)'
;MDYGRLGPSEPAGGASDIPKPPHPATSSRKRKLILLSILSFALIIASAVSATLLIGLRTRGSGGGSGPGIHAQPTQAISKTCSKTRYPTLCVNSLLDFPGALSASEQDLVHISFNMTLQHFNKALFETSGISFVQMDPLVRSAYDDCLELLDDSIDALTRSFLSVAQDGNNNNQVGSKNDVMTWLSAALTNHDTCAEGFEDVSGDVKNQVSEKLKDLAELVSNCLAIFSGSVSDDFGGVPIQNRRRLMEEISPENEDAFPRWLGRKERELLSTPNSAIRADIIVSKDGNGSYKTIAEAIKKAPENSNRRTIIYVKAGR
;
A
#
# COMPACT_ATOMS: atom_id res chain seq x y z
N MET A 1 72.45 -34.33 -1.84
CA MET A 1 72.83 -33.69 -0.56
C MET A 1 71.99 -34.41 0.50
N ASP A 2 72.31 -35.63 0.92
CA ASP A 2 73.60 -36.08 1.50
C ASP A 2 73.96 -35.12 2.64
N TYR A 3 74.08 -35.49 3.90
CA TYR A 3 74.53 -36.71 4.58
C TYR A 3 73.82 -36.69 5.97
N GLY A 4 73.63 -37.73 6.76
CA GLY A 4 74.32 -39.00 6.86
C GLY A 4 74.39 -39.42 8.34
N ARG A 5 74.28 -40.73 8.55
CA ARG A 5 75.15 -41.53 9.43
C ARG A 5 75.01 -41.33 10.96
N LEU A 6 75.19 -42.33 11.81
CA LEU A 6 75.52 -43.76 11.71
C LEU A 6 75.31 -44.32 13.13
N GLY A 7 74.72 -45.52 13.22
CA GLY A 7 75.34 -46.70 13.83
C GLY A 7 75.81 -46.71 15.30
N PRO A 8 75.98 -47.92 15.87
CA PRO A 8 75.56 -48.23 17.24
C PRO A 8 76.74 -48.47 18.20
N SER A 9 76.45 -48.59 19.50
CA SER A 9 77.24 -49.42 20.43
C SER A 9 76.48 -49.66 21.74
N GLU A 10 75.98 -50.88 21.88
CA GLU A 10 75.89 -51.60 23.16
C GLU A 10 77.31 -52.12 23.51
N PRO A 11 77.69 -52.35 24.78
CA PRO A 11 77.04 -53.37 25.60
C PRO A 11 76.91 -53.15 27.12
N ALA A 12 75.84 -53.76 27.64
CA ALA A 12 75.73 -54.58 28.85
C ALA A 12 76.39 -54.14 30.16
N GLY A 13 75.53 -53.99 31.19
CA GLY A 13 75.83 -54.43 32.54
C GLY A 13 75.21 -53.57 33.64
N GLY A 14 74.32 -54.15 34.45
CA GLY A 14 74.05 -53.65 35.80
C GLY A 14 72.58 -53.60 36.19
N ALA A 15 72.23 -54.49 37.11
CA ALA A 15 70.91 -54.72 37.70
C ALA A 15 70.23 -53.50 38.34
N SER A 16 68.90 -53.51 38.41
CA SER A 16 68.11 -53.23 39.62
C SER A 16 66.60 -53.45 39.41
N ASP A 17 65.95 -53.90 40.48
CA ASP A 17 64.56 -54.34 40.68
C ASP A 17 63.45 -53.45 40.12
N ILE A 18 62.39 -54.04 39.54
CA ILE A 18 61.04 -53.43 39.44
C ILE A 18 59.92 -54.51 39.59
N PRO A 19 58.79 -54.21 40.27
CA PRO A 19 57.88 -55.19 40.88
C PRO A 19 56.68 -55.63 40.02
N LYS A 20 56.01 -56.68 40.54
CA LYS A 20 54.72 -57.27 40.14
C LYS A 20 53.61 -56.24 39.81
N PRO A 21 52.78 -56.45 38.77
CA PRO A 21 51.68 -55.53 38.45
C PRO A 21 50.49 -55.71 39.40
N PRO A 22 49.81 -54.63 39.82
CA PRO A 22 48.49 -54.73 40.43
C PRO A 22 47.36 -54.69 39.37
N HIS A 23 46.27 -55.36 39.69
CA HIS A 23 45.03 -55.41 38.91
C HIS A 23 44.41 -54.01 38.66
N PRO A 24 43.68 -53.80 37.54
CA PRO A 24 43.08 -52.51 37.23
C PRO A 24 41.80 -52.22 38.04
N ALA A 25 41.77 -51.06 38.69
CA ALA A 25 40.58 -50.52 39.37
C ALA A 25 39.59 -49.92 38.35
N THR A 26 38.46 -50.60 38.12
CA THR A 26 37.45 -50.25 37.08
C THR A 26 36.22 -49.48 37.60
N SER A 27 36.32 -48.81 38.76
CA SER A 27 35.15 -48.19 39.42
C SER A 27 34.96 -46.69 39.12
N SER A 28 36.04 -45.89 39.05
CA SER A 28 35.93 -44.42 38.96
C SER A 28 35.55 -43.90 37.58
N ARG A 29 35.95 -44.59 36.49
CA ARG A 29 35.67 -44.18 35.10
C ARG A 29 34.20 -44.35 34.74
N LYS A 30 33.55 -45.42 35.23
CA LYS A 30 32.10 -45.65 35.05
C LYS A 30 31.26 -44.58 35.74
N ARG A 31 31.62 -44.17 36.97
CA ARG A 31 30.94 -43.08 37.69
C ARG A 31 31.07 -41.74 36.96
N LYS A 32 32.24 -41.42 36.40
CA LYS A 32 32.44 -40.20 35.60
C LYS A 32 31.63 -40.22 34.29
N LEU A 33 31.54 -41.37 33.62
CA LEU A 33 30.71 -41.53 32.40
C LEU A 33 29.21 -41.43 32.71
N ILE A 34 28.75 -41.98 33.84
CA ILE A 34 27.36 -41.86 34.30
C ILE A 34 27.04 -40.38 34.62
N LEU A 35 27.93 -39.68 35.32
CA LEU A 35 27.74 -38.25 35.62
C LEU A 35 27.70 -37.39 34.35
N LEU A 36 28.56 -37.65 33.37
CA LEU A 36 28.54 -36.95 32.07
C LEU A 36 27.26 -37.26 31.27
N SER A 37 26.76 -38.50 31.33
CA SER A 37 25.49 -38.88 30.70
C SER A 37 24.27 -38.24 31.35
N ILE A 38 24.29 -38.06 32.67
CA ILE A 38 23.21 -37.36 33.39
C ILE A 38 23.25 -35.86 33.05
N LEU A 39 24.44 -35.28 32.95
CA LEU A 39 24.61 -33.85 32.62
C LEU A 39 24.18 -33.55 31.18
N SER A 40 24.51 -34.42 30.23
CA SER A 40 24.06 -34.28 28.83
C SER A 40 22.54 -34.43 28.72
N PHE A 41 21.94 -35.39 29.44
CA PHE A 41 20.50 -35.58 29.46
C PHE A 41 19.76 -34.38 30.10
N ALA A 42 20.31 -33.82 31.19
CA ALA A 42 19.78 -32.61 31.82
C ALA A 42 19.84 -31.39 30.88
N LEU A 43 20.92 -31.23 30.11
CA LEU A 43 21.04 -30.14 29.13
C LEU A 43 20.05 -30.30 27.95
N ILE A 44 19.77 -31.54 27.51
CA ILE A 44 18.78 -31.83 26.48
C ILE A 44 17.35 -31.51 26.97
N ILE A 45 17.03 -31.82 28.23
CA ILE A 45 15.73 -31.47 28.80
C ILE A 45 15.59 -29.94 28.94
N ALA A 46 16.63 -29.26 29.40
CA ALA A 46 16.63 -27.80 29.51
C ALA A 46 16.46 -27.10 28.14
N SER A 47 17.06 -27.64 27.07
CA SER A 47 16.89 -27.12 25.72
C SER A 47 15.48 -27.40 25.16
N ALA A 48 14.89 -28.56 25.45
CA ALA A 48 13.51 -28.87 25.06
C ALA A 48 12.48 -28.00 25.81
N VAL A 49 12.70 -27.72 27.09
CA VAL A 49 11.84 -26.82 27.88
C VAL A 49 11.96 -25.38 27.39
N SER A 50 13.17 -24.91 27.05
CA SER A 50 13.34 -23.56 26.48
C SER A 50 12.78 -23.44 25.06
N ALA A 51 12.90 -24.48 24.22
CA ALA A 51 12.26 -24.51 22.90
C ALA A 51 10.73 -24.54 23.00
N THR A 52 10.15 -25.31 23.92
CA THR A 52 8.68 -25.31 24.14
C THR A 52 8.18 -24.02 24.76
N LEU A 53 8.96 -23.36 25.63
CA LEU A 53 8.62 -22.03 26.16
C LEU A 53 8.74 -20.95 25.08
N LEU A 54 9.75 -21.01 24.21
CA LEU A 54 9.92 -20.09 23.08
C LEU A 54 8.86 -20.30 21.99
N ILE A 55 8.49 -21.55 21.70
CA ILE A 55 7.36 -21.87 20.82
C ILE A 55 6.06 -21.44 21.48
N GLY A 56 5.86 -21.69 22.78
CA GLY A 56 4.70 -21.22 23.54
C GLY A 56 4.57 -19.70 23.63
N LEU A 57 5.69 -18.97 23.67
CA LEU A 57 5.75 -17.50 23.59
C LEU A 57 5.55 -16.99 22.16
N ARG A 58 6.04 -17.71 21.14
CA ARG A 58 5.81 -17.38 19.71
C ARG A 58 4.39 -17.70 19.26
N THR A 59 3.76 -18.78 19.74
CA THR A 59 2.33 -19.10 19.49
C THR A 59 1.41 -18.16 20.25
N ARG A 60 1.89 -17.50 21.30
CA ARG A 60 1.17 -16.40 21.98
C ARG A 60 1.34 -15.05 21.28
N GLY A 61 2.24 -14.96 20.29
CA GLY A 61 2.45 -13.80 19.41
C GLY A 61 2.01 -13.99 17.96
N SER A 62 1.43 -15.15 17.60
CA SER A 62 0.89 -15.40 16.27
C SER A 62 -0.24 -16.43 16.37
N GLY A 63 -1.38 -15.95 16.85
CA GLY A 63 -2.62 -16.69 16.94
C GLY A 63 -3.75 -15.69 16.97
N GLY A 64 -4.41 -15.51 15.82
CA GLY A 64 -5.66 -14.77 15.69
C GLY A 64 -6.78 -15.48 16.45
N GLY A 65 -6.70 -15.43 17.78
CA GLY A 65 -7.76 -15.83 18.68
C GLY A 65 -8.55 -14.60 19.06
N SER A 66 -9.81 -14.55 18.60
CA SER A 66 -10.84 -13.66 19.10
C SER A 66 -11.00 -13.85 20.61
N GLY A 67 -10.18 -13.17 21.40
CA GLY A 67 -10.53 -12.86 22.79
C GLY A 67 -11.80 -12.02 22.79
N PRO A 68 -12.54 -11.93 23.91
CA PRO A 68 -13.66 -11.01 23.98
C PRO A 68 -13.10 -9.62 23.78
N GLY A 69 -13.26 -9.08 22.57
CA GLY A 69 -12.80 -7.75 22.23
C GLY A 69 -13.48 -6.82 23.22
N ILE A 70 -12.69 -6.17 24.07
CA ILE A 70 -13.14 -4.92 24.66
C ILE A 70 -13.25 -4.00 23.45
N HIS A 71 -14.41 -4.03 22.79
CA HIS A 71 -14.72 -3.07 21.74
C HIS A 71 -14.66 -1.71 22.42
N ALA A 72 -13.56 -1.00 22.18
CA ALA A 72 -13.39 0.35 22.65
C ALA A 72 -14.60 1.13 22.15
N GLN A 73 -15.31 1.77 23.07
CA GLN A 73 -16.48 2.55 22.68
C GLN A 73 -16.01 3.78 21.90
N PRO A 74 -16.67 4.13 20.78
CA PRO A 74 -16.30 5.32 20.02
C PRO A 74 -16.45 6.56 20.90
N THR A 75 -15.48 7.47 20.81
CA THR A 75 -15.59 8.78 21.46
C THR A 75 -16.69 9.61 20.82
N GLN A 76 -17.10 10.69 21.48
CA GLN A 76 -18.04 11.64 20.90
C GLN A 76 -17.51 12.24 19.59
N ALA A 77 -16.20 12.53 19.52
CA ALA A 77 -15.55 13.03 18.31
C ALA A 77 -15.64 12.01 17.17
N ILE A 78 -15.27 10.75 17.42
CA ILE A 78 -15.38 9.66 16.42
C ILE A 78 -16.84 9.50 15.96
N SER A 79 -17.78 9.45 16.91
CA SER A 79 -19.20 9.27 16.60
C SER A 79 -19.75 10.40 15.72
N LYS A 80 -19.41 11.65 16.05
CA LYS A 80 -19.86 12.82 15.29
C LYS A 80 -19.21 12.87 13.91
N THR A 81 -17.90 12.62 13.81
CA THR A 81 -17.18 12.55 12.54
C THR A 81 -17.76 11.48 11.63
N CYS A 82 -17.93 10.25 12.12
CA CYS A 82 -18.43 9.13 11.32
C CYS A 82 -19.92 9.22 10.97
N SER A 83 -20.74 9.93 11.76
CA SER A 83 -22.17 10.12 11.48
C SER A 83 -22.46 10.83 10.15
N LYS A 84 -21.48 11.58 9.63
CA LYS A 84 -21.57 12.30 8.35
C LYS A 84 -21.15 11.46 7.15
N THR A 85 -20.68 10.23 7.37
CA THR A 85 -20.09 9.38 6.34
C THR A 85 -21.09 8.41 5.74
N ARG A 86 -20.78 7.90 4.54
CA ARG A 86 -21.63 6.92 3.85
C ARG A 86 -21.56 5.53 4.50
N TYR A 87 -20.40 5.18 5.05
CA TYR A 87 -20.14 3.88 5.67
C TYR A 87 -19.75 4.08 7.15
N PRO A 88 -20.72 4.45 8.03
CA PRO A 88 -20.43 4.86 9.39
C PRO A 88 -19.82 3.74 10.25
N THR A 89 -20.25 2.49 10.06
CA THR A 89 -19.69 1.35 10.78
C THR A 89 -18.23 1.12 10.43
N LEU A 90 -17.89 1.15 9.14
CA LEU A 90 -16.50 1.04 8.69
C LEU A 90 -15.67 2.21 9.23
N CYS A 91 -16.18 3.45 9.12
CA CYS A 91 -15.51 4.64 9.66
C CYS A 91 -15.17 4.48 11.15
N VAL A 92 -16.15 4.08 11.96
CA VAL A 92 -15.95 3.91 13.41
C VAL A 92 -14.91 2.82 13.69
N ASN A 93 -15.05 1.65 13.06
CA ASN A 93 -14.13 0.53 13.29
C ASN A 93 -12.70 0.90 12.88
N SER A 94 -12.52 1.50 11.70
CA SER A 94 -11.19 1.87 11.22
C SER A 94 -10.55 2.97 12.06
N LEU A 95 -11.32 3.91 12.62
CA LEU A 95 -10.79 4.90 13.56
C LEU A 95 -10.47 4.30 14.92
N LEU A 96 -11.27 3.38 15.44
CA LEU A 96 -11.00 2.70 16.72
C LEU A 96 -9.72 1.86 16.66
N ASP A 97 -9.41 1.28 15.51
CA ASP A 97 -8.21 0.49 15.28
C ASP A 97 -6.95 1.37 15.05
N PHE A 98 -7.11 2.68 14.84
CA PHE A 98 -6.00 3.58 14.58
C PHE A 98 -5.35 4.09 15.88
N PRO A 99 -4.03 3.88 16.08
CA PRO A 99 -3.33 4.35 17.27
C PRO A 99 -3.46 5.86 17.49
N GLY A 100 -3.93 6.26 18.67
CA GLY A 100 -4.09 7.67 19.06
C GLY A 100 -5.44 8.32 18.67
N ALA A 101 -6.30 7.63 17.93
CA ALA A 101 -7.61 8.17 17.53
C ALA A 101 -8.59 8.38 18.70
N LEU A 102 -8.48 7.59 19.77
CA LEU A 102 -9.33 7.74 20.97
C LEU A 102 -9.08 9.05 21.73
N SER A 103 -7.92 9.68 21.56
CA SER A 103 -7.57 10.97 22.16
C SER A 103 -7.61 12.14 21.17
N ALA A 104 -7.97 11.87 19.91
CA ALA A 104 -7.92 12.84 18.82
C ALA A 104 -9.10 13.80 18.83
N SER A 105 -8.87 15.06 18.47
CA SER A 105 -9.93 16.03 18.20
C SER A 105 -10.63 15.75 16.86
N GLU A 106 -11.79 16.36 16.60
CA GLU A 106 -12.47 16.26 15.30
C GLU A 106 -11.56 16.69 14.13
N GLN A 107 -10.69 17.69 14.35
CA GLN A 107 -9.72 18.14 13.34
C GLN A 107 -8.64 17.09 13.11
N ASP A 108 -8.07 16.53 14.18
CA ASP A 108 -7.06 15.46 14.09
C ASP A 108 -7.60 14.22 13.38
N LEU A 109 -8.89 13.90 13.61
CA LEU A 109 -9.57 12.79 12.94
C LEU A 109 -9.63 12.95 11.41
N VAL A 110 -9.60 14.17 10.88
CA VAL A 110 -9.47 14.41 9.44
C VAL A 110 -8.13 13.86 8.96
N HIS A 111 -7.02 14.26 9.58
CA HIS A 111 -5.67 13.81 9.20
C HIS A 111 -5.50 12.31 9.38
N ILE A 112 -6.05 11.76 10.47
CA ILE A 112 -6.05 10.32 10.74
C ILE A 112 -6.80 9.57 9.63
N SER A 113 -7.95 10.08 9.18
CA SER A 113 -8.72 9.47 8.08
C SER A 113 -7.90 9.38 6.79
N PHE A 114 -7.17 10.42 6.42
CA PHE A 114 -6.30 10.40 5.24
C PHE A 114 -5.16 9.39 5.39
N ASN A 115 -4.46 9.41 6.53
CA ASN A 115 -3.33 8.51 6.78
C ASN A 115 -3.76 7.05 6.78
N MET A 116 -4.84 6.73 7.48
CA MET A 116 -5.43 5.39 7.50
C MET A 116 -5.83 4.94 6.08
N THR A 117 -6.54 5.77 5.32
CA THR A 117 -6.91 5.45 3.93
C THR A 117 -5.67 5.18 3.08
N LEU A 118 -4.65 6.03 3.17
CA LEU A 118 -3.37 5.86 2.47
C LEU A 118 -2.66 4.55 2.86
N GLN A 119 -2.66 4.17 4.14
CA GLN A 119 -2.09 2.90 4.61
C GLN A 119 -2.80 1.69 4.02
N HIS A 120 -4.14 1.73 3.94
CA HIS A 120 -4.94 0.67 3.33
C HIS A 120 -4.63 0.53 1.84
N PHE A 121 -4.51 1.63 1.09
CA PHE A 121 -4.13 1.58 -0.33
C PHE A 121 -2.71 1.04 -0.53
N ASN A 122 -1.73 1.50 0.25
CA ASN A 122 -0.36 0.99 0.17
C ASN A 122 -0.30 -0.52 0.46
N LYS A 123 -1.04 -0.98 1.47
CA LYS A 123 -1.16 -2.41 1.79
C LYS A 123 -1.79 -3.17 0.63
N ALA A 124 -2.88 -2.66 0.07
CA ALA A 124 -3.57 -3.30 -1.05
C ALA A 124 -2.68 -3.39 -2.30
N LEU A 125 -1.95 -2.32 -2.65
CA LEU A 125 -0.98 -2.35 -3.74
C LEU A 125 0.11 -3.39 -3.49
N PHE A 126 0.71 -3.39 -2.28
CA PHE A 126 1.74 -4.35 -1.91
C PHE A 126 1.24 -5.79 -2.02
N GLU A 127 0.09 -6.10 -1.42
CA GLU A 127 -0.48 -7.45 -1.44
C GLU A 127 -0.92 -7.88 -2.85
N THR A 128 -1.45 -6.95 -3.65
CA THR A 128 -1.86 -7.22 -5.03
C THR A 128 -0.64 -7.47 -5.91
N SER A 129 0.43 -6.68 -5.78
CA SER A 129 1.69 -6.85 -6.52
C SER A 129 2.33 -8.23 -6.30
N GLY A 130 2.05 -8.84 -5.14
CA GLY A 130 2.45 -10.20 -4.80
C GLY A 130 1.82 -11.29 -5.67
N ILE A 131 0.84 -10.98 -6.53
CA ILE A 131 0.19 -11.95 -7.41
C ILE A 131 0.88 -11.99 -8.80
N SER A 132 1.84 -11.10 -9.06
CA SER A 132 2.50 -10.92 -10.36
C SER A 132 3.15 -12.19 -10.96
N PHE A 133 3.59 -13.12 -10.13
CA PHE A 133 4.23 -14.37 -10.56
C PHE A 133 3.24 -15.47 -10.97
N VAL A 134 1.94 -15.28 -10.72
CA VAL A 134 0.91 -16.24 -11.11
C VAL A 134 0.78 -16.25 -12.64
N GLN A 135 0.63 -17.43 -13.22
CA GLN A 135 0.35 -17.58 -14.64
C GLN A 135 -1.07 -17.07 -14.93
N MET A 136 -1.19 -16.12 -15.84
CA MET A 136 -2.44 -15.44 -16.19
C MET A 136 -2.67 -15.52 -17.69
N ASP A 137 -3.93 -15.67 -18.09
CA ASP A 137 -4.32 -15.40 -19.47
C ASP A 137 -4.06 -13.93 -19.82
N PRO A 138 -3.80 -13.59 -21.09
CA PRO A 138 -3.44 -12.23 -21.49
C PRO A 138 -4.44 -11.16 -21.05
N LEU A 139 -5.74 -11.45 -21.09
CA LEU A 139 -6.78 -10.51 -20.68
C LEU A 139 -6.77 -10.27 -19.16
N VAL A 140 -6.59 -11.33 -18.36
CA VAL A 140 -6.46 -11.22 -16.90
C VAL A 140 -5.19 -10.47 -16.53
N ARG A 141 -4.09 -10.68 -17.27
CA ARG A 141 -2.85 -9.95 -17.06
C ARG A 141 -3.00 -8.46 -17.34
N SER A 142 -3.66 -8.09 -18.44
CA SER A 142 -3.94 -6.67 -18.74
C SER A 142 -4.75 -6.02 -17.60
N ALA A 143 -5.87 -6.62 -17.21
CA ALA A 143 -6.71 -6.09 -16.12
C ALA A 143 -5.94 -5.98 -14.78
N TYR A 144 -5.05 -6.92 -14.51
CA TYR A 144 -4.18 -6.90 -13.33
C TYR A 144 -3.14 -5.78 -13.37
N ASP A 145 -2.44 -5.61 -14.49
CA ASP A 145 -1.44 -4.55 -14.66
C ASP A 145 -2.11 -3.16 -14.61
N ASP A 146 -3.25 -3.00 -15.30
CA ASP A 146 -4.07 -1.77 -15.26
C ASP A 146 -4.52 -1.45 -13.82
N CYS A 147 -4.93 -2.47 -13.05
CA CYS A 147 -5.32 -2.26 -11.67
C CYS A 147 -4.15 -1.82 -10.77
N LEU A 148 -2.95 -2.36 -10.97
CA LEU A 148 -1.77 -1.92 -10.22
C LEU A 148 -1.44 -0.45 -10.49
N GLU A 149 -1.52 -0.02 -11.76
CA GLU A 149 -1.34 1.39 -12.14
C GLU A 149 -2.39 2.29 -11.47
N LEU A 150 -3.67 1.90 -11.53
CA LEU A 150 -4.76 2.65 -10.90
C LEU A 150 -4.63 2.75 -9.38
N LEU A 151 -4.10 1.71 -8.72
CA LEU A 151 -3.80 1.74 -7.28
C LEU A 151 -2.65 2.69 -6.96
N ASP A 152 -1.59 2.69 -7.76
CA ASP A 152 -0.45 3.58 -7.59
C ASP A 152 -0.86 5.05 -7.79
N ASP A 153 -1.63 5.34 -8.84
CA ASP A 153 -2.23 6.65 -9.08
C ASP A 153 -3.12 7.11 -7.92
N SER A 154 -3.89 6.18 -7.35
CA SER A 154 -4.72 6.45 -6.17
C SER A 154 -3.86 6.79 -4.95
N ILE A 155 -2.70 6.13 -4.78
CA ILE A 155 -1.75 6.42 -3.71
C ILE A 155 -1.13 7.80 -3.89
N ASP A 156 -0.74 8.21 -5.12
CA ASP A 156 -0.26 9.58 -5.39
C ASP A 156 -1.35 10.62 -5.05
N ALA A 157 -2.58 10.41 -5.54
CA ALA A 157 -3.71 11.29 -5.27
C ALA A 157 -4.00 11.42 -3.75
N LEU A 158 -4.00 10.30 -3.02
CA LEU A 158 -4.19 10.28 -1.57
C LEU A 158 -3.02 10.95 -0.83
N THR A 159 -1.78 10.77 -1.31
CA THR A 159 -0.59 11.40 -0.73
C THR A 159 -0.62 12.90 -0.90
N ARG A 160 -0.93 13.41 -2.10
CA ARG A 160 -1.11 14.85 -2.36
C ARG A 160 -2.21 15.43 -1.48
N SER A 161 -3.32 14.70 -1.34
CA SER A 161 -4.43 15.09 -0.48
C SER A 161 -4.01 15.20 0.98
N PHE A 162 -3.30 14.19 1.50
CA PHE A 162 -2.79 14.18 2.87
C PHE A 162 -1.82 15.35 3.13
N LEU A 163 -0.87 15.58 2.21
CA LEU A 163 0.10 16.68 2.32
C LEU A 163 -0.56 18.06 2.29
N SER A 164 -1.62 18.24 1.50
CA SER A 164 -2.39 19.49 1.45
C SER A 164 -3.15 19.77 2.74
N VAL A 165 -3.62 18.72 3.44
CA VAL A 165 -4.36 18.88 4.69
C VAL A 165 -3.41 19.00 5.88
N ALA A 166 -2.25 18.33 5.86
CA ALA A 166 -1.24 18.36 6.94
C ALA A 166 -0.52 19.71 7.14
N GLN A 167 -0.61 20.63 6.19
CA GLN A 167 0.03 21.94 6.28
C GLN A 167 -0.95 22.98 6.84
N ASP A 168 -0.71 23.42 8.09
CA ASP A 168 -1.40 24.56 8.67
C ASP A 168 -1.14 25.82 7.82
N GLY A 169 -2.21 26.56 7.52
CA GLY A 169 -2.33 27.57 6.45
C GLY A 169 -1.49 28.85 6.55
N ASN A 170 -0.24 28.77 7.01
CA ASN A 170 0.67 29.91 7.16
C ASN A 170 1.90 29.85 6.24
N ASN A 171 1.99 28.86 5.35
CA ASN A 171 3.11 28.69 4.42
C ASN A 171 2.66 28.82 2.97
N ASN A 172 3.36 29.63 2.18
CA ASN A 172 3.20 29.79 0.72
C ASN A 172 3.47 28.49 -0.11
N ASN A 173 3.52 27.31 0.53
CA ASN A 173 3.88 26.02 -0.06
C ASN A 173 2.71 25.01 -0.06
N GLN A 174 1.46 25.49 0.04
CA GLN A 174 0.28 24.62 0.00
C GLN A 174 0.25 23.79 -1.29
N VAL A 175 0.26 22.47 -1.15
CA VAL A 175 0.35 21.50 -2.27
C VAL A 175 -0.90 21.54 -3.16
N GLY A 176 -2.06 21.88 -2.60
CA GLY A 176 -3.31 22.04 -3.35
C GLY A 176 -4.42 22.68 -2.52
N SER A 177 -5.38 23.28 -3.20
CA SER A 177 -6.58 23.88 -2.62
C SER A 177 -7.55 22.82 -2.07
N LYS A 178 -8.57 23.25 -1.33
CA LYS A 178 -9.66 22.36 -0.86
C LYS A 178 -10.32 21.61 -2.03
N ASN A 179 -10.50 22.28 -3.17
CA ASN A 179 -11.09 21.66 -4.37
C ASN A 179 -10.16 20.62 -5.00
N ASP A 180 -8.84 20.83 -4.92
CA ASP A 180 -7.86 19.85 -5.41
C ASP A 180 -7.91 18.58 -4.55
N VAL A 181 -8.01 18.73 -3.23
CA VAL A 181 -8.18 17.57 -2.32
C VAL A 181 -9.46 16.79 -2.62
N MET A 182 -10.60 17.48 -2.85
CA MET A 182 -11.83 16.80 -3.27
C MET A 182 -11.67 16.06 -4.61
N THR A 183 -10.94 16.68 -5.54
CA THR A 183 -10.68 16.12 -6.87
C THR A 183 -9.83 14.87 -6.77
N TRP A 184 -8.74 14.90 -6.01
CA TRP A 184 -7.85 13.76 -5.83
C TRP A 184 -8.52 12.59 -5.09
N LEU A 185 -9.32 12.86 -4.06
CA LEU A 185 -10.11 11.82 -3.40
C LEU A 185 -11.16 11.22 -4.35
N SER A 186 -11.79 12.03 -5.20
CA SER A 186 -12.74 11.55 -6.20
C SER A 186 -12.05 10.75 -7.31
N ALA A 187 -10.82 11.11 -7.67
CA ALA A 187 -9.98 10.35 -8.59
C ALA A 187 -9.63 8.97 -8.01
N ALA A 188 -9.23 8.89 -6.74
CA ALA A 188 -8.95 7.60 -6.08
C ALA A 188 -10.18 6.67 -6.04
N LEU A 189 -11.39 7.22 -5.84
CA LEU A 189 -12.64 6.45 -5.98
C LEU A 189 -12.84 5.92 -7.41
N THR A 190 -12.66 6.80 -8.40
CA THR A 190 -12.84 6.44 -9.81
C THR A 190 -11.84 5.39 -10.26
N ASN A 191 -10.58 5.50 -9.81
CA ASN A 191 -9.53 4.55 -10.11
C ASN A 191 -9.83 3.17 -9.51
N HIS A 192 -10.35 3.13 -8.27
CA HIS A 192 -10.80 1.88 -7.66
C HIS A 192 -11.95 1.24 -8.47
N ASP A 193 -12.99 2.01 -8.81
CA ASP A 193 -14.12 1.53 -9.62
C ASP A 193 -13.61 1.01 -10.98
N THR A 194 -12.72 1.74 -11.63
CA THR A 194 -12.14 1.36 -12.93
C THR A 194 -11.31 0.08 -12.84
N CYS A 195 -10.52 -0.10 -11.76
CA CYS A 195 -9.82 -1.37 -11.54
C CYS A 195 -10.83 -2.52 -11.41
N ALA A 196 -11.88 -2.35 -10.59
CA ALA A 196 -12.88 -3.39 -10.39
C ALA A 196 -13.63 -3.72 -11.70
N GLU A 197 -14.01 -2.70 -12.48
CA GLU A 197 -14.65 -2.81 -13.79
C GLU A 197 -13.75 -3.57 -14.79
N GLY A 198 -12.42 -3.36 -14.74
CA GLY A 198 -11.44 -4.08 -15.57
C GLY A 198 -11.47 -5.60 -15.39
N PHE A 199 -11.98 -6.10 -14.26
CA PHE A 199 -12.14 -7.53 -14.00
C PHE A 199 -13.55 -8.07 -14.30
N GLU A 200 -14.52 -7.27 -14.72
CA GLU A 200 -15.92 -7.71 -14.88
C GLU A 200 -16.06 -8.88 -15.86
N ASP A 201 -15.40 -8.79 -17.02
CA ASP A 201 -15.48 -9.76 -18.11
C ASP A 201 -14.53 -10.97 -17.95
N VAL A 202 -13.75 -11.01 -16.87
CA VAL A 202 -12.85 -12.14 -16.57
C VAL A 202 -13.30 -12.90 -15.32
N SER A 203 -12.86 -14.15 -15.23
CA SER A 203 -13.12 -15.01 -14.08
C SER A 203 -11.85 -15.78 -13.70
N GLY A 204 -11.77 -16.22 -12.44
CA GLY A 204 -10.65 -17.01 -11.95
C GLY A 204 -10.06 -16.49 -10.64
N ASP A 205 -9.07 -17.22 -10.12
CA ASP A 205 -8.50 -16.98 -8.80
C ASP A 205 -7.83 -15.62 -8.65
N VAL A 206 -7.28 -15.07 -9.74
CA VAL A 206 -6.65 -13.74 -9.72
C VAL A 206 -7.67 -12.65 -9.45
N LYS A 207 -8.82 -12.66 -10.14
CA LYS A 207 -9.93 -11.70 -9.89
C LYS A 207 -10.38 -11.77 -8.43
N ASN A 208 -10.57 -12.98 -7.90
CA ASN A 208 -11.00 -13.16 -6.51
C ASN A 208 -9.97 -12.63 -5.51
N GLN A 209 -8.68 -12.91 -5.75
CA GLN A 209 -7.61 -12.39 -4.91
C GLN A 209 -7.54 -10.87 -4.96
N VAL A 210 -7.54 -10.27 -6.16
CA VAL A 210 -7.52 -8.81 -6.33
C VAL A 210 -8.73 -8.18 -5.64
N SER A 211 -9.94 -8.69 -5.88
CA SER A 211 -11.17 -8.18 -5.25
C SER A 211 -11.09 -8.21 -3.71
N GLU A 212 -10.54 -9.29 -3.13
CA GLU A 212 -10.34 -9.38 -1.69
C GLU A 212 -9.29 -8.38 -1.18
N LYS A 213 -8.21 -8.14 -1.94
CA LYS A 213 -7.17 -7.16 -1.58
C LYS A 213 -7.66 -5.72 -1.64
N LEU A 214 -8.61 -5.45 -2.52
CA LEU A 214 -9.21 -4.13 -2.72
C LEU A 214 -10.42 -3.87 -1.83
N LYS A 215 -10.77 -4.85 -1.00
CA LYS A 215 -11.93 -4.77 -0.13
C LYS A 215 -11.88 -3.51 0.74
N ASP A 216 -13.05 -2.88 0.87
CA ASP A 216 -13.30 -1.68 1.66
C ASP A 216 -12.57 -0.40 1.17
N LEU A 217 -11.69 -0.46 0.16
CA LEU A 217 -10.91 0.71 -0.27
C LEU A 217 -11.80 1.87 -0.76
N ALA A 218 -12.76 1.61 -1.65
CA ALA A 218 -13.71 2.65 -2.08
C ALA A 218 -14.53 3.20 -0.91
N GLU A 219 -14.91 2.35 0.05
CA GLU A 219 -15.67 2.78 1.21
C GLU A 219 -14.82 3.68 2.14
N LEU A 220 -13.54 3.35 2.32
CA LEU A 220 -12.57 4.17 3.06
C LEU A 220 -12.35 5.53 2.40
N VAL A 221 -12.12 5.60 1.08
CA VAL A 221 -11.96 6.88 0.39
C VAL A 221 -13.27 7.68 0.45
N SER A 222 -14.43 7.04 0.30
CA SER A 222 -15.73 7.70 0.42
C SER A 222 -15.94 8.29 1.81
N ASN A 223 -15.53 7.59 2.87
CA ASN A 223 -15.59 8.11 4.23
C ASN A 223 -14.60 9.25 4.43
N CYS A 224 -13.37 9.12 3.93
CA CYS A 224 -12.35 10.17 4.00
C CYS A 224 -12.80 11.46 3.31
N LEU A 225 -13.42 11.34 2.14
CA LEU A 225 -14.02 12.45 1.41
C LEU A 225 -15.14 13.13 2.20
N ALA A 226 -16.04 12.36 2.81
CA ALA A 226 -17.14 12.90 3.61
C ALA A 226 -16.62 13.61 4.87
N ILE A 227 -15.61 13.06 5.55
CA ILE A 227 -14.98 13.67 6.72
C ILE A 227 -14.31 14.99 6.34
N PHE A 228 -13.52 15.00 5.27
CA PHE A 228 -12.85 16.20 4.79
C PHE A 228 -13.85 17.26 4.33
N SER A 229 -14.88 16.88 3.57
CA SER A 229 -15.96 17.80 3.20
C SER A 229 -16.66 18.38 4.41
N GLY A 230 -16.98 17.55 5.41
CA GLY A 230 -17.62 18.00 6.64
C GLY A 230 -16.77 18.90 7.53
N SER A 231 -15.44 18.94 7.36
CA SER A 231 -14.53 19.81 8.12
C SER A 231 -14.23 21.14 7.42
N VAL A 232 -14.29 21.18 6.08
CA VAL A 232 -14.00 22.39 5.31
C VAL A 232 -15.23 23.24 4.98
N SER A 233 -16.42 22.71 5.25
CA SER A 233 -17.71 23.28 4.84
C SER A 233 -18.51 23.80 6.02
N ASP A 234 -18.38 25.10 6.33
CA ASP A 234 -19.48 25.85 6.95
C ASP A 234 -20.59 26.19 5.92
N ASP A 235 -20.33 26.00 4.61
CA ASP A 235 -21.23 26.41 3.52
C ASP A 235 -22.24 25.34 3.03
N PHE A 236 -22.18 24.09 3.52
CA PHE A 236 -23.04 22.98 3.07
C PHE A 236 -23.78 22.25 4.21
N GLY A 237 -23.99 22.91 5.35
CA GLY A 237 -24.80 22.41 6.45
C GLY A 237 -26.27 22.25 6.05
N GLY A 238 -26.62 21.13 5.40
CA GLY A 238 -28.00 20.80 5.03
C GLY A 238 -28.20 20.15 3.67
N VAL A 239 -27.16 20.00 2.84
CA VAL A 239 -27.29 19.24 1.59
C VAL A 239 -27.00 17.76 1.88
N PRO A 240 -27.99 16.85 1.75
CA PRO A 240 -27.74 15.43 1.89
C PRO A 240 -26.72 15.02 0.82
N ILE A 241 -25.59 14.44 1.22
CA ILE A 241 -24.62 13.81 0.32
C ILE A 241 -25.26 12.53 -0.23
N GLN A 242 -26.27 12.68 -1.07
CA GLN A 242 -26.71 11.62 -1.96
C GLN A 242 -25.80 11.71 -3.19
N ASN A 243 -24.65 11.05 -3.10
CA ASN A 243 -23.88 10.65 -4.28
C ASN A 243 -24.72 9.61 -5.06
N ARG A 244 -25.75 10.11 -5.76
CA ARG A 244 -26.29 9.42 -6.93
C ARG A 244 -25.28 9.66 -8.04
N ARG A 245 -24.78 8.57 -8.64
CA ARG A 245 -24.05 8.53 -9.91
C ARG A 245 -24.96 9.17 -10.98
N ARG A 246 -25.01 10.50 -11.03
CA ARG A 246 -25.75 11.30 -12.02
C ARG A 246 -24.80 11.84 -13.09
N LEU A 247 -23.76 11.09 -13.42
CA LEU A 247 -22.86 11.44 -14.52
C LEU A 247 -23.58 11.37 -15.89
N MET A 248 -24.77 10.75 -15.93
CA MET A 248 -25.75 10.86 -17.02
C MET A 248 -27.01 11.55 -16.49
N GLU A 249 -26.96 12.87 -16.28
CA GLU A 249 -28.18 13.66 -16.37
C GLU A 249 -28.46 13.83 -17.86
N GLU A 250 -29.62 13.30 -18.29
CA GLU A 250 -30.14 13.35 -19.65
C GLU A 250 -29.90 14.73 -20.26
N ILE A 251 -29.37 14.71 -21.47
CA ILE A 251 -29.32 15.87 -22.36
C ILE A 251 -30.77 16.30 -22.58
N SER A 252 -31.26 17.22 -21.75
CA SER A 252 -32.58 17.81 -21.93
C SER A 252 -32.56 18.57 -23.26
N PRO A 253 -33.46 18.30 -24.22
CA PRO A 253 -33.33 18.80 -25.59
C PRO A 253 -33.60 20.32 -25.74
N GLU A 254 -33.80 21.05 -24.63
CA GLU A 254 -34.40 22.39 -24.66
C GLU A 254 -33.43 23.53 -24.32
N ASN A 255 -32.16 23.26 -24.02
CA ASN A 255 -31.16 24.30 -23.81
C ASN A 255 -30.07 24.25 -24.89
N GLU A 256 -29.86 25.38 -25.59
CA GLU A 256 -28.85 25.54 -26.65
C GLU A 256 -27.40 25.35 -26.18
N ASP A 257 -27.15 25.16 -24.89
CA ASP A 257 -25.84 24.85 -24.33
C ASP A 257 -25.65 23.32 -24.28
N ALA A 258 -25.24 22.73 -25.40
CA ALA A 258 -24.96 21.30 -25.59
C ALA A 258 -23.76 20.75 -24.76
N PHE A 259 -23.38 21.41 -23.67
CA PHE A 259 -22.24 21.05 -22.84
C PHE A 259 -22.63 20.76 -21.38
N PRO A 260 -22.09 19.70 -20.76
CA PRO A 260 -22.36 19.38 -19.36
C PRO A 260 -22.03 20.52 -18.39
N ARG A 261 -22.75 20.60 -17.27
CA ARG A 261 -22.55 21.61 -16.21
C ARG A 261 -21.15 21.59 -15.58
N TRP A 262 -20.48 20.44 -15.58
CA TRP A 262 -19.10 20.29 -15.08
C TRP A 262 -18.05 20.88 -16.03
N LEU A 263 -18.38 21.07 -17.30
CA LEU A 263 -17.47 21.64 -18.29
C LEU A 263 -17.47 23.16 -18.13
N GLY A 264 -16.33 23.75 -17.76
CA GLY A 264 -16.21 25.19 -17.53
C GLY A 264 -16.34 26.01 -18.82
N ARG A 265 -16.50 27.34 -18.66
CA ARG A 265 -16.71 28.25 -19.80
C ARG A 265 -15.55 28.24 -20.80
N LYS A 266 -14.30 28.19 -20.32
CA LYS A 266 -13.11 28.20 -21.18
C LYS A 266 -12.99 26.94 -22.02
N GLU A 267 -13.39 25.80 -21.47
CA GLU A 267 -13.43 24.51 -22.16
C GLU A 267 -14.52 24.50 -23.22
N ARG A 268 -15.72 24.99 -22.88
CA ARG A 268 -16.82 25.15 -23.84
C ARG A 268 -16.44 26.08 -24.99
N GLU A 269 -15.83 27.22 -24.68
CA GLU A 269 -15.35 28.17 -25.68
C GLU A 269 -14.33 27.52 -26.61
N LEU A 270 -13.36 26.77 -26.07
CA LEU A 270 -12.38 26.05 -26.87
C LEU A 270 -13.02 24.98 -27.77
N LEU A 271 -13.99 24.21 -27.27
CA LEU A 271 -14.69 23.18 -28.05
C LEU A 271 -15.62 23.77 -29.12
N SER A 272 -16.14 24.98 -28.89
CA SER A 272 -16.95 25.73 -29.86
C SER A 272 -16.10 26.55 -30.85
N THR A 273 -14.79 26.69 -30.62
CA THR A 273 -13.91 27.48 -31.46
C THR A 273 -13.51 26.69 -32.71
N PRO A 274 -13.64 27.26 -33.93
CA PRO A 274 -13.16 26.60 -35.15
C PRO A 274 -11.67 26.28 -35.06
N ASN A 275 -11.25 25.12 -35.55
CA ASN A 275 -9.85 24.65 -35.50
C ASN A 275 -8.83 25.67 -36.06
N SER A 276 -9.23 26.55 -36.99
CA SER A 276 -8.39 27.60 -37.58
C SER A 276 -8.08 28.76 -36.62
N ALA A 277 -8.89 28.97 -35.58
CA ALA A 277 -8.70 30.02 -34.59
C ALA A 277 -8.00 29.53 -33.31
N ILE A 278 -7.81 28.22 -33.16
CA ILE A 278 -7.13 27.61 -32.01
C ILE A 278 -5.62 27.77 -32.16
N ARG A 279 -4.99 28.45 -31.19
CA ARG A 279 -3.52 28.55 -31.11
C ARG A 279 -2.95 27.29 -30.45
N ALA A 280 -2.41 26.39 -31.26
CA ALA A 280 -1.75 25.18 -30.77
C ALA A 280 -0.36 25.49 -30.17
N ASP A 281 -0.04 24.84 -29.06
CA ASP A 281 1.32 24.80 -28.50
C ASP A 281 2.19 23.78 -29.24
N ILE A 282 1.59 22.66 -29.63
CA ILE A 282 2.26 21.52 -30.27
C ILE A 282 1.42 21.06 -31.47
N ILE A 283 2.05 20.82 -32.61
CA ILE A 283 1.39 20.30 -33.81
C ILE A 283 1.94 18.91 -34.14
N VAL A 284 1.08 17.90 -34.22
CA VAL A 284 1.45 16.55 -34.67
C VAL A 284 1.12 16.38 -36.15
N SER A 285 2.12 16.07 -36.95
CA SER A 285 1.99 15.91 -38.40
C SER A 285 2.92 14.81 -38.92
N LYS A 286 2.34 13.74 -39.44
CA LYS A 286 3.07 12.59 -39.99
C LYS A 286 4.02 12.94 -41.14
N ASP A 287 3.68 13.96 -41.92
CA ASP A 287 4.47 14.50 -43.04
C ASP A 287 5.66 15.36 -42.59
N GLY A 288 5.79 15.65 -41.29
CA GLY A 288 6.85 16.50 -40.73
C GLY A 288 6.58 18.00 -40.82
N ASN A 289 5.40 18.42 -41.29
CA ASN A 289 5.00 19.83 -41.34
C ASN A 289 4.37 20.33 -40.01
N GLY A 290 4.87 19.81 -38.90
CA GLY A 290 4.42 20.08 -37.53
C GLY A 290 5.57 20.01 -36.54
N SER A 291 5.28 20.17 -35.26
CA SER A 291 6.24 20.05 -34.16
C SER A 291 6.78 18.61 -34.00
N TYR A 292 5.91 17.61 -34.10
CA TYR A 292 6.27 16.18 -33.91
C TYR A 292 5.57 15.27 -34.93
N LYS A 293 6.09 14.06 -35.11
CA LYS A 293 5.55 13.08 -36.08
C LYS A 293 4.54 12.12 -35.46
N THR A 294 4.65 11.86 -34.17
CA THR A 294 3.78 10.93 -33.42
C THR A 294 3.07 11.63 -32.27
N ILE A 295 1.96 11.03 -31.84
CA ILE A 295 1.20 11.55 -30.69
C ILE A 295 2.02 11.33 -29.42
N ALA A 296 2.70 10.18 -29.30
CA ALA A 296 3.54 9.85 -28.15
C ALA A 296 4.67 10.85 -27.91
N GLU A 297 5.35 11.30 -28.98
CA GLU A 297 6.40 12.35 -28.89
C GLU A 297 5.84 13.67 -28.37
N ALA A 298 4.65 14.06 -28.83
CA ALA A 298 4.00 15.29 -28.41
C ALA A 298 3.56 15.23 -26.94
N ILE A 299 2.99 14.09 -26.49
CA ILE A 299 2.61 13.88 -25.09
C ILE A 299 3.85 13.96 -24.19
N LYS A 300 4.94 13.27 -24.56
CA LYS A 300 6.19 13.29 -23.78
C LYS A 300 6.83 14.69 -23.68
N LYS A 301 6.48 15.61 -24.58
CA LYS A 301 6.96 16.99 -24.57
C LYS A 301 6.01 17.97 -23.92
N ALA A 302 4.79 17.55 -23.58
CA ALA A 302 3.95 18.33 -22.70
C ALA A 302 4.64 18.44 -21.32
N PRO A 303 4.75 19.65 -20.74
CA PRO A 303 5.34 19.83 -19.43
C PRO A 303 4.50 19.13 -18.35
N GLU A 304 5.17 18.31 -17.53
CA GLU A 304 4.56 17.69 -16.35
C GLU A 304 4.15 18.78 -15.34
N ASN A 305 2.96 18.62 -14.74
CA ASN A 305 2.41 19.52 -13.71
C ASN A 305 2.39 21.01 -14.12
N SER A 306 2.04 21.31 -15.37
CA SER A 306 1.98 22.70 -15.83
C SER A 306 0.78 23.46 -15.27
N ASN A 307 1.02 24.69 -14.80
CA ASN A 307 -0.03 25.63 -14.38
C ASN A 307 -0.83 26.22 -15.56
N ARG A 308 -0.48 25.86 -16.81
CA ARG A 308 -1.20 26.28 -18.02
C ARG A 308 -1.60 25.06 -18.83
N ARG A 309 -2.71 25.20 -19.57
CA ARG A 309 -3.12 24.21 -20.58
C ARG A 309 -2.08 24.15 -21.69
N THR A 310 -1.76 22.93 -22.12
CA THR A 310 -0.99 22.65 -23.34
C THR A 310 -1.95 22.16 -24.42
N ILE A 311 -2.02 22.86 -25.55
CA ILE A 311 -2.91 22.53 -26.67
C ILE A 311 -2.12 21.76 -27.72
N ILE A 312 -2.43 20.47 -27.89
CA ILE A 312 -1.83 19.61 -28.92
C ILE A 312 -2.82 19.47 -30.08
N TYR A 313 -2.43 19.96 -31.27
CA TYR A 313 -3.23 19.84 -32.48
C TYR A 313 -2.71 18.70 -33.36
N VAL A 314 -3.55 17.67 -33.57
CA VAL A 314 -3.17 16.48 -34.33
C VAL A 314 -3.74 16.58 -35.76
N LYS A 315 -2.87 16.83 -36.74
CA LYS A 315 -3.22 16.78 -38.17
C LYS A 315 -3.30 15.34 -38.66
N ALA A 316 -2.28 14.55 -38.31
CA ALA A 316 -2.17 13.13 -38.57
C ALA A 316 -1.04 12.55 -37.72
N GLY A 317 -1.27 11.41 -37.06
CA GLY A 317 -0.30 10.74 -36.22
C GLY A 317 -0.82 9.38 -35.77
N ARG A 318 0.10 8.52 -35.29
CA ARG A 318 -0.21 7.37 -34.43
C ARG A 318 0.50 7.59 -33.09
#